data_AF-A0A4U0FBJ4-F1
#
_entry.id   AF-A0A4U0FBJ4-F1
#
_cell.length_a   1.000
_cell.length_b   1.000
_cell.length_c   1.000
_cell.angle_alpha   90.00
_cell.angle_beta   90.00
_cell.angle_gamma   90.00
#
_symmetry.space_group_name_H-M   'P 1'
#
loop_
_entity.id
_entity.type
_entity.pdbx_description
1 polymer ?
#
loop_
_entity_poly.entity_id
_entity_poly.type
_entity_poly.pdbx_seq_one_letter_code
_entity_poly.pdbx_strand_id
1 'polypeptide(L)'
;MEKNIGRIRFVRFLYGLLATGYLVCVILQVFFAGLGILADPNGMQLHRVFANYFEFASVIMFVLTFFGRIRGSLRWLPLVMFGITALQHITIQQFSGDLRAIHVVDALALFAISMHLAKRSWSWLLLREKDIPSTFTL
;
A
#
# COMPACT_ATOMS: atom_id res chain seq x y z
N MET A 1 -12.02 29.19 1.80
CA MET A 1 -10.92 28.57 2.59
C MET A 1 -11.29 27.15 3.03
N GLU A 2 -12.48 26.93 3.58
CA GLU A 2 -12.99 25.62 4.05
C GLU A 2 -13.01 24.51 2.99
N LYS A 3 -13.43 24.82 1.76
CA LYS A 3 -13.45 23.84 0.64
C LYS A 3 -12.10 23.16 0.40
N ASN A 4 -10.99 23.88 0.61
CA ASN A 4 -9.64 23.33 0.45
C ASN A 4 -9.25 22.40 1.61
N ILE A 5 -9.76 22.65 2.82
CA ILE A 5 -9.51 21.81 4.00
C ILE A 5 -10.27 20.49 3.86
N GLY A 6 -11.54 20.54 3.45
CA GLY A 6 -12.35 19.35 3.17
C GLY A 6 -11.71 18.45 2.11
N ARG A 7 -11.25 19.04 0.99
CA ARG A 7 -10.52 18.32 -0.06
C ARG A 7 -9.24 17.64 0.45
N ILE A 8 -8.42 18.34 1.23
CA ILE A 8 -7.17 17.77 1.77
C ILE A 8 -7.45 16.58 2.70
N ARG A 9 -8.48 16.70 3.57
CA ARG A 9 -8.88 15.58 4.45
C ARG A 9 -9.35 14.37 3.65
N PHE A 10 -10.20 14.59 2.64
CA PHE A 10 -10.68 13.53 1.76
C PHE A 10 -9.53 12.82 1.03
N VAL A 11 -8.57 13.57 0.47
CA VAL A 11 -7.40 12.97 -0.21
C VAL A 11 -6.56 12.13 0.76
N ARG A 12 -6.34 12.61 1.99
CA ARG A 12 -5.60 11.85 3.02
C ARG A 12 -6.35 10.59 3.44
N PHE A 13 -7.67 10.66 3.54
CA PHE A 13 -8.52 9.49 3.81
C PHE A 13 -8.40 8.46 2.69
N LEU A 14 -8.53 8.87 1.43
CA LEU A 14 -8.34 7.98 0.27
C LEU A 14 -6.93 7.36 0.25
N TYR A 15 -5.90 8.14 0.57
CA TYR A 15 -4.54 7.62 0.71
C TYR A 15 -4.45 6.53 1.78
N GLY A 16 -5.04 6.74 2.96
CA GLY A 16 -5.06 5.75 4.04
C GLY A 16 -5.84 4.48 3.66
N LEU A 17 -6.96 4.63 2.95
CA LEU A 17 -7.75 3.52 2.46
C LEU A 17 -6.95 2.69 1.45
N LEU A 18 -6.29 3.34 0.50
CA LEU A 18 -5.40 2.68 -0.46
C LEU A 18 -4.22 2.00 0.23
N ALA A 19 -3.59 2.63 1.22
CA ALA A 19 -2.49 2.01 1.97
C ALA A 19 -2.94 0.73 2.72
N THR A 20 -4.15 0.76 3.27
CA THR A 20 -4.74 -0.38 3.99
C THR A 20 -5.16 -1.48 3.04
N GLY A 21 -5.83 -1.12 1.95
CA GLY A 21 -6.11 -2.05 0.85
C GLY A 21 -4.81 -2.66 0.32
N TYR A 22 -3.73 -1.87 0.24
CA TYR A 22 -2.41 -2.35 -0.13
C TYR A 22 -1.93 -3.45 0.80
N LEU A 23 -1.91 -3.18 2.10
CA LEU A 23 -1.52 -4.18 3.09
C LEU A 23 -2.35 -5.47 2.98
N VAL A 24 -3.68 -5.36 2.85
CA VAL A 24 -4.58 -6.52 2.71
C VAL A 24 -4.27 -7.34 1.46
N CYS A 25 -4.05 -6.69 0.32
CA CYS A 25 -3.70 -7.36 -0.91
C CYS A 25 -2.35 -8.09 -0.83
N VAL A 26 -1.34 -7.52 -0.16
CA VAL A 26 -0.06 -8.22 0.05
C VAL A 26 -0.28 -9.48 0.89
N ILE A 27 -1.08 -9.40 1.96
CA ILE A 27 -1.41 -10.57 2.79
C ILE A 27 -2.10 -11.65 1.95
N LEU A 28 -3.09 -11.27 1.13
CA LEU A 28 -3.80 -12.21 0.25
C LEU A 28 -2.87 -12.82 -0.81
N GLN A 29 -1.95 -12.06 -1.38
CA GLN A 29 -0.99 -12.59 -2.35
C GLN A 29 -0.05 -13.62 -1.73
N VAL A 30 0.44 -13.37 -0.50
CA VAL A 30 1.26 -14.34 0.25
C VAL A 30 0.44 -15.60 0.57
N PHE A 31 -0.81 -15.43 1.01
CA PHE A 31 -1.72 -16.54 1.24
C PHE A 31 -1.97 -17.38 -0.03
N PHE A 32 -2.27 -16.75 -1.17
CA PHE A 32 -2.51 -17.44 -2.43
C PHE A 32 -1.27 -18.14 -2.98
N ALA A 33 -0.08 -17.55 -2.81
CA ALA A 33 1.17 -18.23 -3.14
C ALA A 33 1.37 -19.48 -2.26
N GLY A 34 1.14 -19.36 -0.95
CA GLY A 34 1.17 -20.50 -0.02
C GLY A 34 0.15 -21.59 -0.38
N LEU A 35 -1.08 -21.20 -0.69
CA LEU A 35 -2.13 -22.11 -1.18
C LEU A 35 -1.66 -22.83 -2.45
N GLY A 36 -1.10 -22.07 -3.40
CA GLY A 36 -0.55 -22.55 -4.67
C GLY A 36 0.55 -23.61 -4.53
N ILE A 37 1.35 -23.52 -3.48
CA ILE A 37 2.47 -24.42 -3.20
C ILE A 37 2.04 -25.62 -2.36
N LEU A 38 1.16 -25.40 -1.37
CA LEU A 38 0.90 -26.36 -0.29
C LEU A 38 -0.44 -27.10 -0.40
N ALA A 39 -1.42 -26.57 -1.14
CA ALA A 39 -2.79 -27.07 -1.09
C ALA A 39 -3.46 -27.22 -2.46
N ASP A 40 -3.53 -26.14 -3.25
CA ASP A 40 -4.24 -26.10 -4.53
C ASP A 40 -3.45 -25.26 -5.56
N PRO A 41 -2.99 -25.85 -6.68
CA PRO A 41 -2.29 -25.15 -7.75
C PRO A 41 -3.02 -23.90 -8.30
N ASN A 42 -4.36 -23.84 -8.19
CA ASN A 42 -5.15 -22.65 -8.57
C ASN A 42 -4.78 -21.41 -7.75
N GLY A 43 -4.22 -21.58 -6.55
CA GLY A 43 -3.69 -20.48 -5.74
C GLY A 43 -2.62 -19.66 -6.47
N MET A 44 -1.78 -20.30 -7.29
CA MET A 44 -0.79 -19.59 -8.10
C MET A 44 -1.42 -18.74 -9.21
N GLN A 45 -2.57 -19.16 -9.75
CA GLN A 45 -3.30 -18.36 -10.72
C GLN A 45 -3.89 -17.11 -10.05
N LEU A 46 -4.52 -17.27 -8.88
CA LEU A 46 -5.05 -16.16 -8.10
C LEU A 46 -3.96 -15.17 -7.69
N HIS A 47 -2.80 -15.65 -7.23
CA HIS A 47 -1.64 -14.84 -6.89
C HIS A 47 -1.21 -13.93 -8.07
N ARG A 48 -1.09 -14.50 -9.28
CA ARG A 48 -0.69 -13.74 -10.49
C ARG A 48 -1.74 -12.71 -10.91
N VAL A 49 -3.02 -13.06 -10.87
CA VAL A 49 -4.11 -12.14 -11.26
C VAL A 49 -4.17 -10.96 -10.29
N PHE A 50 -4.07 -11.21 -8.99
CA PHE A 50 -4.10 -10.14 -7.99
C PHE A 50 -2.92 -9.17 -8.12
N ALA A 51 -1.73 -9.66 -8.46
CA ALA A 51 -0.53 -8.81 -8.62
C ALA A 51 -0.71 -7.70 -9.67
N ASN A 52 -1.32 -8.01 -10.82
CA ASN A 52 -1.42 -7.09 -11.97
C ASN A 52 -2.35 -5.89 -11.70
N TYR A 53 -3.44 -6.07 -10.96
CA TYR A 53 -4.33 -4.95 -10.62
C TYR A 53 -3.75 -4.06 -9.52
N PHE A 54 -2.82 -4.62 -8.76
CA PHE A 54 -2.42 -4.10 -7.48
C PHE A 54 -1.24 -3.15 -7.54
N GLU A 55 -0.33 -3.36 -8.49
CA GLU A 55 0.89 -2.58 -8.65
C GLU A 55 0.62 -1.07 -8.82
N PHE A 56 -0.45 -0.71 -9.54
CA PHE A 56 -0.81 0.68 -9.81
C PHE A 56 -1.33 1.45 -8.59
N ALA A 57 -1.80 0.77 -7.54
CA ALA A 57 -2.29 1.43 -6.33
C ALA A 57 -1.19 2.29 -5.67
N SER A 58 0.06 1.82 -5.70
CA SER A 58 1.22 2.53 -5.18
C SER A 58 1.52 3.84 -5.94
N VAL A 59 1.33 3.84 -7.25
CA VAL A 59 1.47 5.03 -8.12
C VAL A 59 0.36 6.04 -7.82
N ILE A 60 -0.89 5.58 -7.69
CA ILE A 60 -2.02 6.43 -7.31
C ILE A 60 -1.74 7.08 -5.95
N MET A 61 -1.28 6.32 -4.96
CA MET A 61 -0.90 6.84 -3.65
C MET A 61 0.19 7.92 -3.75
N PHE A 62 1.22 7.70 -4.58
CA PHE A 62 2.26 8.71 -4.84
C PHE A 62 1.65 10.01 -5.37
N VAL A 63 0.79 9.92 -6.38
CA VAL A 63 0.11 11.09 -6.99
C VAL A 63 -0.78 11.82 -5.98
N LEU A 64 -1.52 11.09 -5.13
CA LEU A 64 -2.36 11.69 -4.09
C LEU A 64 -1.56 12.53 -3.08
N THR A 65 -0.26 12.27 -2.90
CA THR A 65 0.56 13.02 -1.94
C THR A 65 0.67 14.51 -2.27
N PHE A 66 0.66 14.86 -3.57
CA PHE A 66 0.71 16.24 -4.04
C PHE A 66 -0.59 16.99 -3.70
N PHE A 67 -1.74 16.33 -3.86
CA PHE A 67 -3.05 16.92 -3.56
C PHE A 67 -3.37 16.95 -2.07
N GLY A 68 -2.83 15.99 -1.29
CA GLY A 68 -3.04 15.86 0.16
C GLY A 68 -2.01 16.61 1.01
N ARG A 69 -1.05 17.32 0.39
CA ARG A 69 0.10 17.95 1.05
C ARG A 69 0.83 16.97 1.99
N ILE A 70 1.04 15.74 1.52
CA ILE A 70 1.73 14.66 2.24
C ILE A 70 3.22 14.76 1.89
N ARG A 71 4.09 14.67 2.91
CA ARG A 71 5.55 14.84 2.80
C ARG A 71 6.30 13.73 3.52
N GLY A 72 7.62 13.67 3.33
CA GLY A 72 8.49 12.71 4.01
C GLY A 72 8.30 11.29 3.50
N SER A 73 8.42 10.30 4.39
CA SER A 73 8.33 8.88 4.04
C SER A 73 7.00 8.51 3.38
N LEU A 74 5.89 9.08 3.83
CA LEU A 74 4.56 8.87 3.23
C LEU A 74 4.49 9.29 1.76
N ARG A 75 5.36 10.20 1.30
CA ARG A 75 5.43 10.57 -0.11
C ARG A 75 6.27 9.60 -0.92
N TRP A 76 7.43 9.18 -0.43
CA TRP A 76 8.38 8.44 -1.26
C TRP A 76 8.25 6.93 -1.18
N LEU A 77 7.77 6.39 -0.05
CA LEU A 77 7.61 4.95 0.12
C LEU A 77 6.63 4.30 -0.88
N PRO A 78 5.52 4.93 -1.31
CA PRO A 78 4.70 4.39 -2.39
C PRO A 78 5.48 4.19 -3.70
N LEU A 79 6.39 5.11 -4.03
CA LEU A 79 7.25 4.97 -5.20
C LEU A 79 8.29 3.85 -5.02
N VAL A 80 8.83 3.68 -3.81
CA VAL A 80 9.69 2.53 -3.47
C VAL A 80 8.93 1.21 -3.63
N MET A 81 7.67 1.13 -3.17
CA MET A 81 6.84 -0.06 -3.35
C MET A 81 6.58 -0.39 -4.82
N PHE A 82 6.40 0.64 -5.66
CA PHE A 82 6.32 0.44 -7.12
C PHE A 82 7.61 -0.17 -7.66
N GLY A 83 8.77 0.36 -7.26
CA GLY A 83 10.08 -0.19 -7.64
C GLY A 83 10.30 -1.62 -7.18
N ILE A 84 9.91 -1.97 -5.95
CA ILE A 84 10.00 -3.35 -5.43
C ILE A 84 9.06 -4.28 -6.21
N THR A 85 7.85 -3.83 -6.55
CA THR A 85 6.93 -4.62 -7.41
C THR A 85 7.54 -4.89 -8.79
N ALA A 86 8.17 -3.89 -9.41
CA ALA A 86 8.89 -4.09 -10.67
C ALA A 86 10.07 -5.08 -10.51
N LEU A 87 10.81 -4.99 -9.40
CA LEU A 87 11.89 -5.93 -9.08
C LEU A 87 11.38 -7.37 -8.91
N GLN A 88 10.18 -7.56 -8.35
CA GLN A 88 9.56 -8.88 -8.25
C GLN A 88 9.30 -9.51 -9.62
N HIS A 89 8.80 -8.72 -10.59
CA HIS A 89 8.62 -9.18 -11.97
C HIS A 89 9.94 -9.56 -12.62
N ILE A 90 10.97 -8.71 -12.47
CA ILE A 90 12.32 -8.97 -12.99
C ILE A 90 12.90 -10.25 -12.37
N THR A 91 12.78 -10.42 -11.05
CA THR A 91 13.30 -11.58 -10.33
C THR A 91 12.67 -12.88 -10.82
N ILE A 92 11.37 -12.89 -11.10
CA ILE A 92 10.68 -14.08 -11.60
C ILE A 92 10.98 -14.37 -13.07
N GLN A 93 11.14 -13.33 -13.91
CA GLN A 93 11.28 -13.48 -15.36
C GLN A 93 12.73 -13.62 -15.83
N GLN A 94 13.68 -12.96 -15.16
CA GLN A 94 15.06 -12.84 -15.62
C GLN A 94 16.07 -13.59 -14.77
N PHE A 95 15.79 -13.86 -13.49
CA PHE A 95 16.75 -14.56 -12.63
C PHE A 95 16.55 -16.07 -12.68
N SER A 96 17.63 -16.82 -12.44
CA SER A 96 17.65 -18.28 -12.42
C SER A 96 18.14 -18.82 -11.08
N GLY A 97 17.83 -20.09 -10.81
CA GLY A 97 18.21 -20.77 -9.56
C GLY A 97 17.72 -20.05 -8.30
N ASP A 98 18.58 -20.03 -7.28
CA ASP A 98 18.25 -19.53 -5.94
C ASP A 98 18.00 -18.02 -5.90
N LEU A 99 18.50 -17.25 -6.87
CA LEU A 99 18.27 -15.80 -6.93
C LEU A 99 16.78 -15.45 -7.09
N ARG A 100 15.96 -16.36 -7.61
CA ARG A 100 14.51 -16.19 -7.69
C ARG A 100 13.87 -16.10 -6.30
N ALA A 101 14.51 -16.61 -5.25
CA ALA A 101 14.02 -16.53 -3.87
C ALA A 101 13.98 -15.10 -3.33
N ILE A 102 14.69 -14.14 -3.95
CA ILE A 102 14.60 -12.71 -3.63
C ILE A 102 13.16 -12.21 -3.72
N HIS A 103 12.33 -12.79 -4.59
CA HIS A 103 10.91 -12.47 -4.71
C HIS A 103 10.16 -12.56 -3.37
N VAL A 104 10.49 -13.55 -2.53
CA VAL A 104 9.88 -13.73 -1.21
C VAL A 104 10.34 -12.64 -0.25
N VAL A 105 11.62 -12.26 -0.29
CA VAL A 105 12.19 -11.18 0.52
C VAL A 105 11.54 -9.84 0.16
N ASP A 106 11.38 -9.57 -1.13
CA ASP A 106 10.70 -8.38 -1.65
C ASP A 106 9.25 -8.30 -1.18
N ALA A 107 8.55 -9.45 -1.10
CA ALA A 107 7.17 -9.50 -0.59
C ALA A 107 7.10 -9.10 0.89
N LEU A 108 8.08 -9.49 1.70
CA LEU A 108 8.17 -9.07 3.10
C LEU A 108 8.48 -7.57 3.22
N ALA A 109 9.31 -7.02 2.33
CA ALA A 109 9.56 -5.58 2.27
C ALA A 109 8.29 -4.79 1.91
N LEU A 110 7.52 -5.24 0.90
CA LEU A 110 6.23 -4.66 0.54
C LEU A 110 5.24 -4.73 1.71
N PHE A 111 5.19 -5.84 2.44
CA PHE A 111 4.36 -5.99 3.64
C PHE A 111 4.76 -4.97 4.72
N ALA A 112 6.04 -4.88 5.05
CA ALA A 112 6.53 -3.97 6.09
C ALA A 112 6.26 -2.49 5.74
N ILE A 113 6.51 -2.09 4.48
CA ILE A 113 6.28 -0.72 4.02
C ILE A 113 4.78 -0.41 4.00
N SER A 114 3.95 -1.30 3.46
CA SER A 114 2.49 -1.08 3.41
C SER A 114 1.86 -1.00 4.80
N MET A 115 2.31 -1.83 5.74
CA MET A 115 1.92 -1.74 7.15
C MET A 115 2.34 -0.39 7.77
N HIS A 116 3.57 0.07 7.50
CA HIS A 116 4.02 1.38 7.97
C HIS A 116 3.15 2.51 7.42
N LEU A 117 2.86 2.50 6.12
CA LEU A 117 2.02 3.51 5.46
C LEU A 117 0.58 3.49 6.00
N ALA A 118 -0.03 2.32 6.16
CA ALA A 118 -1.38 2.18 6.70
C ALA A 118 -1.47 2.75 8.13
N LYS A 119 -0.57 2.33 9.04
CA LYS A 119 -0.52 2.81 10.42
C LYS A 119 -0.34 4.33 10.50
N ARG A 120 0.62 4.87 9.75
CA ARG A 120 0.93 6.30 9.76
C ARG A 120 -0.20 7.14 9.16
N SER A 121 -0.85 6.67 8.10
CA SER A 121 -1.97 7.37 7.47
C SER A 121 -3.15 7.53 8.42
N TRP A 122 -3.48 6.48 9.18
CA TRP A 122 -4.61 6.54 10.12
C TRP A 122 -4.32 7.31 11.40
N SER A 123 -3.11 7.21 11.94
CA SER A 123 -2.74 7.98 13.14
C SER A 123 -3.01 9.49 12.97
N TRP A 124 -2.77 10.05 11.78
CA TRP A 124 -3.01 11.46 11.49
C TRP A 124 -4.47 11.85 11.30
N LEU A 125 -5.33 10.89 10.94
CA LEU A 125 -6.76 11.11 10.70
C LEU A 125 -7.57 10.92 11.99
N LEU A 126 -7.20 9.94 12.83
CA LEU A 126 -7.86 9.62 14.08
C LEU A 126 -7.51 10.60 15.22
N LEU A 127 -6.29 11.17 15.22
CA LEU A 127 -5.87 12.08 16.29
C LEU A 127 -6.48 13.50 16.20
N ARG A 128 -7.16 13.86 15.11
CA ARG A 128 -7.76 15.19 14.93
C ARG A 128 -9.23 15.31 15.33
N GLU A 129 -9.87 14.21 15.74
CA GLU A 129 -11.25 14.24 16.24
C GLU A 129 -11.34 14.86 17.65
N LYS A 130 -10.21 14.94 18.37
CA LYS A 130 -10.14 15.50 19.74
C LYS A 130 -9.99 17.03 19.83
N ASP A 131 -9.86 17.74 18.71
CA ASP A 131 -9.57 19.18 18.70
C ASP A 131 -10.75 20.04 18.18
N ILE A 132 -12.01 19.59 18.28
CA ILE A 132 -13.17 20.47 18.07
C ILE A 132 -13.48 21.12 19.41
N PRO A 133 -13.22 22.43 19.62
CA PRO A 133 -13.64 23.10 20.84
C PRO A 133 -15.17 23.04 20.92
N SER A 134 -15.69 22.60 22.06
CA SER A 134 -17.13 22.54 22.39
C SER A 134 -17.78 23.94 22.54
N THR A 135 -17.22 24.97 21.94
CA THR A 135 -17.64 26.36 22.12
C THR A 135 -18.37 26.87 20.88
N PHE A 136 -19.51 26.27 20.55
CA PHE A 136 -20.62 26.90 19.80
C PHE A 136 -21.90 26.07 20.01
N THR A 137 -22.25 25.88 21.28
CA THR A 137 -23.64 25.68 21.69
C THR A 137 -23.96 26.80 22.65
N LEU A 138 -24.58 27.85 22.11
CA LEU A 138 -25.65 28.69 22.66
C LEU A 138 -25.91 29.85 21.68
#